data_AF-A0A7Y5KTT3-F1
#
_entry.id   AF-A0A7Y5KTT3-F1
#
_cell.length_a   1.000
_cell.length_b   1.000
_cell.length_c   1.000
_cell.angle_alpha   90.00
_cell.angle_beta   90.00
_cell.angle_gamma   90.00
#
_symmetry.space_group_name_H-M   'P 1'
#
loop_
_entity.id
_entity.type
_entity.pdbx_description
1 polymer ?
#
loop_
_entity_poly.entity_id
_entity_poly.type
_entity_poly.pdbx_seq_one_letter_code
_entity_poly.pdbx_strand_id
1 'polypeptide(L)'
;MGASRRLLTPLIPAALLSCAAPAAEQDGANTARPSNAATSSERVRGAVVEVHVTPEGVSVDGERVEQLGASLEKAKADGRVETFASGSKTKLTILVDPEVPYRTLFEVLDTAERSSISRYLLREVGTERVVAAESKSAVVRPPDTANVLDLAMHVLPNRITLKVGNGKSAPGCSDIGKATGGSNVDLTALNACATRLKDDNPQAEADYAVVIRAAPEMPFGEVVSAIKAIRANGDRALFPNVAFDAPK
;
A
#
# COMPACT_ATOMS: atom_id res chain seq x y z
N MET A 1 65.77 3.37 16.15
CA MET A 1 66.11 2.13 16.87
C MET A 1 64.90 1.70 17.69
N GLY A 2 64.45 0.47 17.52
CA GLY A 2 63.40 -0.18 18.33
C GLY A 2 61.97 0.14 17.90
N ALA A 3 61.02 -0.79 17.82
CA ALA A 3 61.08 -2.24 17.96
C ALA A 3 59.90 -2.85 17.19
N SER A 4 60.19 -3.94 16.49
CA SER A 4 59.26 -4.85 15.85
C SER A 4 58.40 -5.57 16.91
N ARG A 5 57.08 -5.66 16.73
CA ARG A 5 56.27 -6.75 17.32
C ARG A 5 55.28 -7.31 16.29
N ARG A 6 55.39 -8.63 16.15
CA ARG A 6 54.69 -9.51 15.23
C ARG A 6 53.30 -9.89 15.75
N LEU A 7 52.39 -10.07 14.79
CA LEU A 7 51.40 -11.15 14.60
C LEU A 7 50.83 -11.88 15.82
N LEU A 8 49.49 -12.03 15.84
CA LEU A 8 48.83 -13.32 16.08
C LEU A 8 47.36 -13.24 15.64
N THR A 9 47.08 -13.85 14.49
CA THR A 9 45.74 -14.14 13.98
C THR A 9 45.23 -15.42 14.67
N PRO A 10 44.00 -15.47 15.20
CA PRO A 10 43.42 -16.73 15.67
C PRO A 10 42.90 -17.56 14.47
N LEU A 11 43.37 -18.82 14.40
CA LEU A 11 42.79 -19.87 13.58
C LEU A 11 41.37 -20.20 14.07
N ILE A 12 40.40 -20.16 13.17
CA ILE A 12 39.05 -20.72 13.39
C ILE A 12 39.06 -22.17 12.89
N PRO A 13 38.71 -23.18 13.71
CA PRO A 13 38.60 -24.55 13.24
C PRO A 13 37.30 -24.75 12.44
N ALA A 14 37.45 -25.27 11.22
CA ALA A 14 36.37 -25.78 10.41
C ALA A 14 35.82 -27.07 11.03
N ALA A 15 34.60 -27.00 11.58
CA ALA A 15 33.85 -28.19 11.99
C ALA A 15 32.92 -28.61 10.84
N LEU A 16 33.30 -29.71 10.21
CA LEU A 16 32.47 -30.52 9.32
C LEU A 16 31.37 -31.19 10.17
N LEU A 17 30.09 -30.87 9.93
CA LEU A 17 28.99 -31.76 10.29
C LEU A 17 28.24 -32.15 9.02
N SER A 18 28.60 -33.33 8.53
CA SER A 18 27.80 -34.15 7.63
C SER A 18 26.77 -34.90 8.46
N CYS A 19 25.49 -34.65 8.22
CA CYS A 19 24.40 -35.55 8.61
C CYS A 19 23.53 -35.76 7.37
N ALA A 20 23.81 -36.87 6.67
CA ALA A 20 22.89 -37.49 5.75
C ALA A 20 21.80 -38.20 6.57
N ALA A 21 20.54 -37.99 6.21
CA ALA A 21 19.40 -38.75 6.70
C ALA A 21 18.54 -39.19 5.50
N PRO A 22 17.84 -40.33 5.59
CA PRO A 22 17.48 -41.16 4.45
C PRO A 22 16.20 -40.72 3.74
N ALA A 23 16.12 -41.09 2.47
CA ALA A 23 14.92 -41.04 1.65
C ALA A 23 13.82 -41.90 2.29
N ALA A 24 12.69 -41.28 2.62
CA ALA A 24 11.45 -41.96 2.93
C ALA A 24 10.58 -42.00 1.67
N GLU A 25 10.49 -43.20 1.11
CA GLU A 25 9.55 -43.61 0.07
C GLU A 25 8.14 -43.68 0.70
N GLN A 26 7.19 -42.92 0.14
CA GLN A 26 5.77 -43.07 0.43
C GLN A 26 4.98 -43.06 -0.87
N ASP A 27 4.86 -44.25 -1.46
CA ASP A 27 3.74 -44.64 -2.31
C ASP A 27 2.50 -44.84 -1.42
N GLY A 28 1.38 -44.20 -1.76
CA GLY A 28 0.17 -44.32 -0.94
C GLY A 28 -1.00 -43.46 -1.40
N ALA A 29 -1.59 -43.86 -2.52
CA ALA A 29 -3.01 -43.76 -2.88
C ALA A 29 -3.97 -42.92 -1.99
N ASN A 30 -4.68 -42.04 -2.70
CA ASN A 30 -6.15 -41.90 -2.63
C ASN A 30 -6.76 -41.14 -1.43
N THR A 31 -7.22 -39.92 -1.69
CA THR A 31 -8.65 -39.57 -1.50
C THR A 31 -8.95 -38.18 -2.06
N ALA A 32 -9.99 -38.12 -2.89
CA ALA A 32 -10.56 -36.88 -3.40
C ALA A 32 -10.92 -35.93 -2.24
N ARG A 33 -10.30 -34.76 -2.23
CA ARG A 33 -10.56 -33.69 -1.26
C ARG A 33 -11.81 -32.93 -1.72
N PRO A 34 -12.92 -32.93 -0.97
CA PRO A 34 -14.04 -32.08 -1.32
C PRO A 34 -13.62 -30.62 -1.20
N SER A 35 -13.73 -29.91 -2.33
CA SER A 35 -13.68 -28.46 -2.41
C SER A 35 -14.87 -27.88 -1.66
N ASN A 36 -14.70 -27.59 -0.37
CA ASN A 36 -15.60 -26.77 0.43
C ASN A 36 -14.78 -26.05 1.50
N ALA A 37 -14.28 -24.87 1.15
CA ALA A 37 -13.90 -23.85 2.11
C ALA A 37 -14.52 -22.53 1.64
N ALA A 38 -15.86 -22.50 1.57
CA ALA A 38 -16.58 -21.28 1.84
C ALA A 38 -16.33 -20.96 3.32
N THR A 39 -15.26 -20.21 3.59
CA THR A 39 -15.00 -19.60 4.88
C THR A 39 -16.16 -18.65 5.13
N SER A 40 -17.18 -19.13 5.85
CA SER A 40 -18.18 -18.28 6.48
C SER A 40 -17.47 -17.36 7.46
N SER A 41 -17.08 -16.20 6.93
CA SER A 41 -16.77 -14.99 7.69
C SER A 41 -17.87 -14.79 8.72
N GLU A 42 -17.48 -14.93 9.98
CA GLU A 42 -18.29 -14.59 11.14
C GLU A 42 -18.78 -13.15 10.95
N ARG A 43 -20.06 -13.00 10.56
CA ARG A 43 -20.71 -11.71 10.30
C ARG A 43 -20.71 -10.89 11.58
N VAL A 44 -19.65 -10.11 11.75
CA VAL A 44 -19.53 -9.07 12.77
C VAL A 44 -20.77 -8.18 12.67
N ARG A 45 -21.49 -8.02 13.79
CA ARG A 45 -22.66 -7.14 13.91
C ARG A 45 -22.25 -5.71 13.56
N GLY A 46 -22.66 -5.29 12.37
CA GLY A 46 -22.29 -4.05 11.69
C GLY A 46 -21.92 -4.42 10.26
N ALA A 47 -22.92 -4.59 9.40
CA ALA A 47 -22.70 -5.07 8.03
C ALA A 47 -21.75 -4.13 7.29
N VAL A 48 -20.49 -4.54 7.19
CA VAL A 48 -19.48 -3.90 6.34
C VAL A 48 -19.74 -4.42 4.93
N VAL A 49 -19.93 -3.52 3.98
CA VAL A 49 -19.92 -3.88 2.56
C VAL A 49 -18.47 -4.08 2.16
N GLU A 50 -18.21 -5.23 1.56
CA GLU A 50 -16.87 -5.58 1.10
C GLU A 50 -16.84 -5.56 -0.43
N VAL A 51 -15.96 -4.74 -0.99
CA VAL A 51 -15.70 -4.67 -2.43
C VAL A 51 -14.37 -5.37 -2.69
N HIS A 52 -14.37 -6.44 -3.47
CA HIS A 52 -13.14 -7.07 -3.93
C HIS A 52 -12.86 -6.61 -5.36
N VAL A 53 -11.63 -6.17 -5.58
CA VAL A 53 -11.12 -5.77 -6.88
C VAL A 53 -10.04 -6.77 -7.26
N THR A 54 -10.25 -7.49 -8.35
CA THR A 54 -9.31 -8.49 -8.88
C THR A 54 -9.01 -8.18 -10.35
N PRO A 55 -7.98 -8.80 -10.96
CA PRO A 55 -7.71 -8.62 -12.39
C PRO A 55 -8.89 -9.01 -13.30
N GLU A 56 -9.75 -9.94 -12.86
CA GLU A 56 -10.90 -10.40 -13.62
C GLU A 56 -12.10 -9.46 -13.49
N GLY A 57 -12.18 -8.60 -12.48
CA GLY A 57 -13.28 -7.66 -12.30
C GLY A 57 -13.52 -7.23 -10.85
N VAL A 58 -14.73 -6.74 -10.59
CA VAL A 58 -15.14 -6.24 -9.27
C VAL A 58 -16.29 -7.10 -8.73
N SER A 59 -16.26 -7.40 -7.44
CA SER A 59 -17.37 -8.02 -6.73
C SER A 59 -17.74 -7.26 -5.46
N VAL A 60 -19.00 -7.35 -5.07
CA VAL A 60 -19.54 -6.76 -3.83
C VAL A 60 -20.13 -7.90 -3.01
N ASP A 61 -19.63 -8.08 -1.79
CA ASP A 61 -19.98 -9.18 -0.89
C ASP A 61 -19.84 -10.58 -1.52
N GLY A 62 -18.86 -10.73 -2.42
CA GLY A 62 -18.60 -11.98 -3.15
C GLY A 62 -19.43 -12.18 -4.42
N GLU A 63 -20.36 -11.29 -4.74
CA GLU A 63 -21.11 -11.31 -6.01
C GLU A 63 -20.44 -10.41 -7.05
N ARG A 64 -20.10 -10.96 -8.21
CA ARG A 64 -19.53 -10.17 -9.32
C ARG A 64 -20.54 -9.11 -9.78
N VAL A 65 -20.07 -7.88 -9.96
CA VAL A 65 -20.90 -6.75 -10.38
C VAL A 65 -20.40 -6.15 -11.69
N GLU A 66 -21.32 -5.88 -12.60
CA GLU A 66 -21.02 -5.16 -13.86
C GLU A 66 -21.14 -3.64 -13.68
N GLN A 67 -21.95 -3.20 -12.71
CA GLN A 67 -22.19 -1.78 -12.42
C GLN A 67 -22.00 -1.51 -10.92
N LEU A 68 -20.74 -1.31 -10.51
CA LEU A 68 -20.39 -1.06 -9.11
C LEU A 68 -21.23 0.07 -8.48
N GLY A 69 -21.42 1.18 -9.20
CA GLY A 69 -22.19 2.32 -8.68
C GLY A 69 -23.63 1.96 -8.28
N ALA A 70 -24.33 1.18 -9.11
CA ALA A 70 -25.69 0.73 -8.79
C ALA A 70 -25.71 -0.17 -7.54
N SER A 71 -24.72 -1.05 -7.40
CA SER A 71 -24.57 -1.91 -6.22
C SER A 71 -24.28 -1.11 -4.95
N LEU A 72 -23.43 -0.08 -5.03
CA LEU A 72 -23.14 0.81 -3.90
C LEU A 72 -24.35 1.65 -3.50
N GLU A 73 -25.12 2.19 -4.47
CA GLU A 73 -26.36 2.92 -4.18
C GLU A 73 -27.42 2.03 -3.53
N LYS A 74 -27.57 0.79 -4.01
CA LYS A 74 -28.44 -0.20 -3.36
C LYS A 74 -28.00 -0.46 -1.92
N ALA A 75 -26.70 -0.69 -1.70
CA ALA A 75 -26.18 -0.93 -0.36
C ALA A 75 -26.35 0.27 0.59
N LYS A 76 -26.29 1.51 0.07
CA LYS A 76 -26.64 2.72 0.82
C LYS A 76 -28.12 2.76 1.18
N ALA A 77 -29.02 2.50 0.23
CA ALA A 77 -30.46 2.45 0.46
C ALA A 77 -30.84 1.40 1.52
N ASP A 78 -30.11 0.28 1.55
CA ASP A 78 -30.26 -0.79 2.55
C ASP A 78 -29.62 -0.45 3.91
N GLY A 79 -29.01 0.73 4.07
CA GLY A 79 -28.35 1.17 5.31
C GLY A 79 -27.03 0.45 5.62
N ARG A 80 -26.49 -0.30 4.64
CA ARG A 80 -25.25 -1.08 4.78
C ARG A 80 -24.00 -0.24 4.57
N VAL A 81 -24.09 0.85 3.81
CA VAL A 81 -23.04 1.87 3.70
C VAL A 81 -23.56 3.20 4.20
N GLU A 82 -22.80 3.86 5.05
CA GLU A 82 -23.15 5.20 5.54
C GLU A 82 -22.46 6.29 4.73
N THR A 83 -23.20 7.37 4.51
CA THR A 83 -22.67 8.61 3.94
C THR A 83 -22.08 9.50 5.03
N PHE A 84 -21.17 10.41 4.63
CA PHE A 84 -20.39 11.30 5.50
C PHE A 84 -21.20 12.07 6.57
N ALA A 85 -22.49 12.32 6.36
CA ALA A 85 -23.32 13.16 7.23
C ALA A 85 -23.54 12.64 8.68
N SER A 86 -23.27 11.36 8.99
CA SER A 86 -23.73 10.77 10.27
C SER A 86 -22.66 10.58 11.36
N GLY A 87 -21.44 11.09 11.20
CA GLY A 87 -20.38 10.96 12.22
C GLY A 87 -19.99 9.51 12.56
N SER A 88 -20.41 8.53 11.75
CA SER A 88 -20.36 7.10 12.07
C SER A 88 -19.16 6.37 11.46
N LYS A 89 -18.97 5.13 11.96
CA LYS A 89 -17.86 4.21 11.68
C LYS A 89 -17.85 3.78 10.21
N THR A 90 -16.66 3.63 9.63
CA THR A 90 -16.48 3.18 8.24
C THR A 90 -17.18 1.85 7.96
N LYS A 91 -18.07 1.81 6.97
CA LYS A 91 -18.82 0.60 6.57
C LYS A 91 -18.44 0.01 5.21
N LEU A 92 -17.50 0.64 4.48
CA LEU A 92 -16.99 0.11 3.21
C LEU A 92 -15.55 -0.37 3.38
N THR A 93 -15.28 -1.63 3.05
CA THR A 93 -13.92 -2.16 2.91
C THR A 93 -13.68 -2.49 1.45
N ILE A 94 -12.56 -2.03 0.90
CA ILE A 94 -12.12 -2.31 -0.47
C ILE A 94 -10.88 -3.19 -0.36
N LEU A 95 -11.02 -4.44 -0.76
CA LEU A 95 -9.93 -5.41 -0.85
C LEU A 95 -9.44 -5.45 -2.29
N VAL A 96 -8.14 -5.28 -2.50
CA VAL A 96 -7.56 -5.16 -3.84
C VAL A 96 -6.42 -6.15 -3.98
N ASP A 97 -6.48 -6.94 -5.05
CA ASP A 97 -5.40 -7.86 -5.40
C ASP A 97 -4.17 -7.07 -5.87
N PRO A 98 -2.93 -7.49 -5.51
CA PRO A 98 -1.74 -6.70 -5.82
C PRO A 98 -1.46 -6.60 -7.33
N GLU A 99 -2.02 -7.50 -8.14
CA GLU A 99 -1.89 -7.48 -9.60
C GLU A 99 -2.89 -6.55 -10.29
N VAL A 100 -3.87 -6.02 -9.58
CA VAL A 100 -4.84 -5.07 -10.13
C VAL A 100 -4.11 -3.82 -10.64
N PRO A 101 -4.31 -3.39 -11.90
CA PRO A 101 -3.76 -2.14 -12.39
C PRO A 101 -4.30 -0.94 -11.63
N TYR A 102 -3.46 0.06 -11.41
CA TYR A 102 -3.81 1.29 -10.70
C TYR A 102 -5.04 1.99 -11.27
N ARG A 103 -5.22 1.93 -12.59
CA ARG A 103 -6.42 2.46 -13.26
C ARG A 103 -7.71 1.85 -12.71
N THR A 104 -7.77 0.53 -12.62
CA THR A 104 -8.96 -0.19 -12.15
C THR A 104 -9.26 0.15 -10.70
N LEU A 105 -8.23 0.22 -9.84
CA LEU A 105 -8.39 0.71 -8.48
C LEU A 105 -8.99 2.13 -8.47
N PHE A 106 -8.40 3.06 -9.23
CA PHE A 106 -8.86 4.44 -9.21
C PHE A 106 -10.31 4.56 -9.68
N GLU A 107 -10.73 3.81 -10.70
CA GLU A 107 -12.12 3.76 -11.17
C GLU A 107 -13.09 3.29 -10.06
N VAL A 108 -12.68 2.34 -9.22
CA VAL A 108 -13.45 1.88 -8.04
C VAL A 108 -13.55 3.00 -6.98
N LEU A 109 -12.43 3.65 -6.65
CA LEU A 109 -12.39 4.74 -5.67
C LEU A 109 -13.24 5.94 -6.11
N ASP A 110 -13.08 6.35 -7.37
CA ASP A 110 -13.83 7.44 -8.00
C ASP A 110 -15.33 7.12 -8.07
N THR A 111 -15.71 5.86 -8.33
CA THR A 111 -17.11 5.42 -8.27
C THR A 111 -17.66 5.50 -6.85
N ALA A 112 -16.90 5.08 -5.83
CA ALA A 112 -17.32 5.21 -4.44
C ALA A 112 -17.50 6.69 -4.05
N GLU A 113 -16.59 7.57 -4.46
CA GLU A 113 -16.68 9.02 -4.22
C GLU A 113 -17.92 9.63 -4.92
N ARG A 114 -18.19 9.30 -6.19
CA ARG A 114 -19.42 9.72 -6.90
C ARG A 114 -20.70 9.22 -6.21
N SER A 115 -20.64 8.07 -5.56
CA SER A 115 -21.69 7.55 -4.70
C SER A 115 -21.75 8.20 -3.32
N SER A 116 -21.05 9.32 -3.10
CA SER A 116 -20.97 10.04 -1.81
C SER A 116 -20.40 9.19 -0.66
N ILE A 117 -19.57 8.20 -0.98
CA ILE A 117 -18.85 7.38 -0.01
C ILE A 117 -17.41 7.89 0.07
N SER A 118 -17.14 8.72 1.08
CA SER A 118 -15.84 9.38 1.27
C SER A 118 -14.93 8.70 2.29
N ARG A 119 -15.41 7.67 2.98
CA ARG A 119 -14.66 6.87 3.96
C ARG A 119 -14.73 5.40 3.61
N TYR A 120 -13.56 4.79 3.46
CA TYR A 120 -13.43 3.37 3.12
C TYR A 120 -12.13 2.83 3.68
N LEU A 121 -12.08 1.55 4.05
CA LEU A 121 -10.83 0.88 4.39
C LEU A 121 -10.28 0.21 3.13
N LEU A 122 -9.23 0.77 2.55
CA LEU A 122 -8.49 0.15 1.46
C LEU A 122 -7.45 -0.81 2.02
N ARG A 123 -7.49 -2.07 1.59
CA ARG A 123 -6.57 -3.12 2.01
C ARG A 123 -6.09 -3.93 0.79
N GLU A 124 -4.87 -4.42 0.90
CA GLU A 124 -4.30 -5.40 -0.03
C GLU A 124 -4.79 -6.80 0.38
N VAL A 125 -5.28 -7.60 -0.58
CA VAL A 125 -5.74 -8.99 -0.35
C VAL A 125 -4.63 -9.81 0.34
N GLY A 126 -5.02 -10.66 1.28
CA GLY A 126 -4.07 -11.45 2.07
C GLY A 126 -3.32 -10.67 3.14
N THR A 127 -3.60 -9.38 3.34
CA THR A 127 -2.99 -8.56 4.38
C THR A 127 -4.03 -7.97 5.34
N GLU A 128 -3.68 -7.85 6.61
CA GLU A 128 -4.46 -7.10 7.60
C GLU A 128 -4.19 -5.59 7.58
N ARG A 129 -3.24 -5.15 6.76
CA ARG A 129 -2.77 -3.77 6.76
C ARG A 129 -3.70 -2.87 5.95
N VAL A 130 -4.11 -1.77 6.57
CA VAL A 130 -4.84 -0.70 5.91
C VAL A 130 -3.86 0.17 5.11
N VAL A 131 -4.08 0.24 3.80
CA VAL A 131 -3.32 1.09 2.86
C VAL A 131 -3.83 2.52 2.89
N ALA A 132 -5.14 2.72 2.98
CA ALA A 132 -5.76 4.03 3.19
C ALA A 132 -7.12 3.86 3.87
N ALA A 133 -7.57 4.88 4.60
CA ALA A 133 -8.84 4.83 5.33
C ALA A 133 -9.86 5.89 4.83
N GLU A 134 -9.43 6.75 3.91
CA GLU A 134 -10.13 8.00 3.58
C GLU A 134 -9.98 8.34 2.10
N SER A 135 -11.02 8.95 1.53
CA SER A 135 -10.99 9.55 0.19
C SER A 135 -10.00 10.70 0.09
N LYS A 136 -9.65 11.09 -1.14
CA LYS A 136 -8.78 12.26 -1.40
C LYS A 136 -9.35 13.52 -0.75
N SER A 137 -10.67 13.69 -0.79
CA SER A 137 -11.38 14.83 -0.21
C SER A 137 -11.44 14.81 1.32
N ALA A 138 -11.17 13.67 1.95
CA ALA A 138 -11.22 13.51 3.39
C ALA A 138 -9.86 13.67 4.08
N VAL A 139 -8.75 13.70 3.34
CA VAL A 139 -7.42 13.90 3.93
C VAL A 139 -7.34 15.28 4.58
N VAL A 140 -7.46 15.29 5.91
CA VAL A 140 -7.39 16.49 6.73
C VAL A 140 -5.96 17.01 6.74
N ARG A 141 -5.75 18.18 6.16
CA ARG A 141 -4.50 18.92 6.28
C ARG A 141 -4.59 19.88 7.48
N PRO A 142 -3.47 20.17 8.16
CA PRO A 142 -3.44 21.21 9.17
C PRO A 142 -4.00 22.53 8.62
N PRO A 143 -4.79 23.28 9.41
CA PRO A 143 -5.40 24.53 8.97
C PRO A 143 -4.38 25.63 8.67
N ASP A 144 -3.16 25.50 9.19
CA ASP A 144 -2.05 26.38 8.88
C ASP A 144 -1.43 26.02 7.52
N THR A 145 -2.03 26.57 6.47
CA THR A 145 -1.60 26.38 5.07
C THR A 145 -0.25 27.00 4.74
N ALA A 146 0.35 27.80 5.64
CA ALA A 146 1.64 28.44 5.36
C ALA A 146 2.80 27.44 5.31
N ASN A 147 2.65 26.26 5.91
CA ASN A 147 3.74 25.31 6.13
C ASN A 147 3.39 23.87 5.72
N VAL A 148 2.71 23.69 4.58
CA VAL A 148 2.46 22.35 4.00
C VAL A 148 3.49 22.02 2.92
N LEU A 149 4.00 20.79 2.94
CA LEU A 149 4.87 20.24 1.89
C LEU A 149 4.09 19.99 0.61
N ASP A 150 2.81 19.64 0.73
CA ASP A 150 1.95 19.23 -0.39
C ASP A 150 2.63 18.14 -1.22
N LEU A 151 3.05 17.06 -0.54
CA LEU A 151 3.81 15.99 -1.17
C LEU A 151 2.93 15.20 -2.14
N ALA A 152 3.43 15.05 -3.37
CA ALA A 152 2.88 14.12 -4.36
C ALA A 152 3.94 13.09 -4.77
N MET A 153 3.59 11.81 -4.69
CA MET A 153 4.40 10.70 -5.19
C MET A 153 3.86 10.24 -6.54
N HIS A 154 4.73 10.24 -7.54
CA HIS A 154 4.46 9.75 -8.89
C HIS A 154 5.15 8.40 -9.07
N VAL A 155 4.37 7.34 -9.28
CA VAL A 155 4.86 5.97 -9.50
C VAL A 155 4.75 5.61 -10.99
N LEU A 156 5.88 5.37 -11.64
CA LEU A 156 5.97 5.05 -13.06
C LEU A 156 6.71 3.72 -13.25
N PRO A 157 6.58 3.03 -14.41
CA PRO A 157 7.13 1.67 -14.60
C PRO A 157 8.64 1.49 -14.35
N ASN A 158 9.40 2.57 -14.39
CA ASN A 158 10.85 2.54 -14.21
C ASN A 158 11.40 3.53 -13.17
N ARG A 159 10.54 4.33 -12.53
CA ARG A 159 10.97 5.34 -11.57
C ARG A 159 9.84 5.80 -10.67
N ILE A 160 10.21 6.28 -9.49
CA ILE A 160 9.37 7.06 -8.61
C ILE A 160 9.90 8.48 -8.53
N THR A 161 9.01 9.47 -8.51
CA THR A 161 9.36 10.88 -8.34
C THR A 161 8.55 11.49 -7.23
N LEU A 162 9.22 12.15 -6.28
CA LEU A 162 8.56 12.96 -5.25
C LEU A 162 8.53 14.43 -5.69
N LYS A 163 7.36 15.05 -5.58
CA LYS A 163 7.10 16.45 -5.88
C LYS A 163 6.54 17.15 -4.65
N VAL A 164 6.97 18.39 -4.43
CA VAL A 164 6.50 19.23 -3.32
C VAL A 164 5.87 20.51 -3.87
N GLY A 165 4.88 21.05 -3.15
CA GLY A 165 4.11 22.23 -3.55
C GLY A 165 3.48 22.08 -4.94
N ASN A 166 3.53 23.15 -5.72
CA ASN A 166 2.94 23.23 -7.08
C ASN A 166 3.67 22.41 -8.16
N GLY A 167 4.24 21.25 -7.81
CA GLY A 167 4.74 20.27 -8.76
C GLY A 167 6.23 20.35 -9.11
N LYS A 168 7.02 21.12 -8.34
CA LYS A 168 8.48 21.12 -8.42
C LYS A 168 9.00 19.78 -7.89
N SER A 169 9.94 19.17 -8.59
CA SER A 169 10.64 18.00 -8.07
C SER A 169 11.34 18.37 -6.77
N ALA A 170 11.18 17.53 -5.76
CA ALA A 170 11.88 17.71 -4.50
C ALA A 170 13.41 17.74 -4.76
N PRO A 171 14.15 18.72 -4.23
CA PRO A 171 15.60 18.80 -4.43
C PRO A 171 16.27 17.47 -4.05
N GLY A 172 17.10 16.92 -4.94
CA GLY A 172 17.84 15.66 -4.76
C GLY A 172 16.97 14.40 -4.64
N CYS A 173 15.69 14.49 -4.97
CA CYS A 173 14.68 13.44 -4.91
C CYS A 173 14.07 13.15 -6.29
N SER A 174 14.72 13.69 -7.33
CA SER A 174 14.41 13.40 -8.72
C SER A 174 14.89 12.00 -9.09
N ASP A 175 14.03 11.25 -9.77
CA ASP A 175 14.41 10.01 -10.46
C ASP A 175 14.94 8.91 -9.53
N ILE A 176 14.15 8.57 -8.51
CA ILE A 176 14.37 7.33 -7.75
C ILE A 176 14.05 6.16 -8.69
N GLY A 177 15.06 5.74 -9.43
CA GLY A 177 14.97 4.72 -10.46
C GLY A 177 15.00 3.31 -9.88
N LYS A 178 15.13 2.34 -10.78
CA LYS A 178 15.39 0.96 -10.40
C LYS A 178 16.70 0.86 -9.63
N ALA A 179 16.72 0.04 -8.59
CA ALA A 179 17.96 -0.30 -7.91
C ALA A 179 18.95 -0.90 -8.92
N THR A 180 20.25 -0.62 -8.76
CA THR A 180 21.28 -1.10 -9.69
C THR A 180 21.20 -2.64 -9.81
N GLY A 181 20.87 -3.14 -11.00
CA GLY A 181 20.74 -4.58 -11.29
C GLY A 181 19.38 -5.21 -10.93
N GLY A 182 18.39 -4.43 -10.48
CA GLY A 182 17.04 -4.90 -10.15
C GLY A 182 15.97 -4.48 -11.15
N SER A 183 14.89 -5.26 -11.24
CA SER A 183 13.66 -4.86 -11.95
C SER A 183 12.82 -3.86 -11.17
N ASN A 184 13.08 -3.72 -9.87
CA ASN A 184 12.24 -3.04 -8.90
C ASN A 184 12.81 -1.66 -8.53
N VAL A 185 11.93 -0.74 -8.16
CA VAL A 185 12.31 0.60 -7.70
C VAL A 185 13.12 0.51 -6.40
N ASP A 186 14.12 1.38 -6.25
CA ASP A 186 14.91 1.49 -5.02
C ASP A 186 14.08 2.12 -3.88
N LEU A 187 13.39 1.27 -3.12
CA LEU A 187 12.57 1.68 -1.98
C LEU A 187 13.39 2.28 -0.83
N THR A 188 14.68 1.92 -0.72
CA THR A 188 15.58 2.49 0.29
C THR A 188 15.93 3.93 -0.05
N ALA A 189 16.28 4.21 -1.30
CA ALA A 189 16.48 5.57 -1.78
C ALA A 189 15.20 6.42 -1.67
N LEU A 190 14.03 5.81 -1.92
CA LEU A 190 12.74 6.48 -1.73
C LEU A 190 12.50 6.88 -0.26
N ASN A 191 12.73 5.97 0.68
CA ASN A 191 12.60 6.28 2.12
C ASN A 191 13.59 7.37 2.58
N ALA A 192 14.84 7.28 2.14
CA ALA A 192 15.87 8.27 2.46
C ALA A 192 15.50 9.66 1.95
N CYS A 193 14.98 9.73 0.72
CA CYS A 193 14.48 10.96 0.13
C CYS A 193 13.27 11.53 0.91
N ALA A 194 12.28 10.69 1.25
CA ALA A 194 11.13 11.12 2.06
C ALA A 194 11.55 11.62 3.45
N THR A 195 12.54 10.97 4.07
CA THR A 195 13.13 11.41 5.34
C THR A 195 13.79 12.77 5.20
N ARG A 196 14.65 12.95 4.19
CA ARG A 196 15.31 14.24 3.93
C ARG A 196 14.30 15.36 3.70
N LEU A 197 13.23 15.11 2.96
CA LEU A 197 12.17 16.10 2.74
C LEU A 197 11.54 16.59 4.06
N LYS A 198 11.31 15.69 5.02
CA LYS A 198 10.83 16.08 6.36
C LYS A 198 11.87 16.86 7.15
N ASP A 199 13.15 16.46 7.08
CA ASP A 199 14.24 17.11 7.81
C ASP A 199 14.56 18.50 7.29
N ASP A 200 14.53 18.69 5.97
CA ASP A 200 14.76 19.99 5.32
C ASP A 200 13.60 20.98 5.55
N ASN A 201 12.42 20.49 6.00
CA ASN A 201 11.20 21.28 6.17
C ASN A 201 10.59 21.09 7.57
N PRO A 202 11.28 21.51 8.65
CA PRO A 202 10.80 21.31 10.02
C PRO A 202 9.47 22.02 10.29
N GLN A 203 9.16 23.11 9.57
CA GLN A 203 7.87 23.80 9.69
C GLN A 203 6.69 22.94 9.19
N ALA A 204 6.95 21.96 8.31
CA ALA A 204 5.96 21.04 7.78
C ALA A 204 5.97 19.68 8.51
N GLU A 205 6.46 19.64 9.76
CA GLU A 205 6.45 18.44 10.59
C GLU A 205 5.04 17.88 10.74
N ALA A 206 4.04 18.75 10.87
CA ALA A 206 2.63 18.40 10.97
C ALA A 206 1.98 17.93 9.64
N ASP A 207 2.64 18.11 8.49
CA ASP A 207 2.09 17.67 7.20
C ASP A 207 2.35 16.18 6.96
N TYR A 208 1.40 15.34 7.34
CA TYR A 208 1.51 13.88 7.25
C TYR A 208 0.87 13.30 5.97
N ALA A 209 0.47 14.16 5.04
CA ALA A 209 -0.27 13.76 3.84
C ALA A 209 0.65 13.53 2.63
N VAL A 210 0.31 12.53 1.82
CA VAL A 210 0.89 12.31 0.49
C VAL A 210 -0.21 11.98 -0.51
N VAL A 211 -0.13 12.60 -1.69
CA VAL A 211 -0.99 12.29 -2.83
C VAL A 211 -0.26 11.31 -3.76
N ILE A 212 -0.90 10.19 -4.07
CA ILE A 212 -0.37 9.14 -4.94
C ILE A 212 -0.95 9.32 -6.34
N ARG A 213 -0.06 9.34 -7.33
CA ARG A 213 -0.37 9.23 -8.75
C ARG A 213 0.47 8.11 -9.31
N ALA A 214 -0.13 7.22 -10.08
CA ALA A 214 0.63 6.18 -10.77
C ALA A 214 0.25 6.10 -12.24
N ALA A 215 1.13 5.50 -13.06
CA ALA A 215 0.77 5.16 -14.42
C ALA A 215 -0.39 4.13 -14.40
N PRO A 216 -1.35 4.21 -15.34
CA PRO A 216 -2.54 3.36 -15.37
C PRO A 216 -2.27 1.86 -15.21
N GLU A 217 -1.18 1.39 -15.81
CA GLU A 217 -0.75 0.00 -15.88
C GLU A 217 0.04 -0.48 -14.67
N MET A 218 0.42 0.40 -13.74
CA MET A 218 1.19 0.01 -12.56
C MET A 218 0.38 -0.97 -11.70
N PRO A 219 0.94 -2.14 -11.34
CA PRO A 219 0.31 -3.05 -10.39
C PRO A 219 0.13 -2.38 -9.03
N PHE A 220 -1.03 -2.58 -8.40
CA PHE A 220 -1.34 -1.98 -7.09
C PHE A 220 -0.32 -2.38 -6.03
N GLY A 221 0.18 -3.62 -6.03
CA GLY A 221 1.19 -4.09 -5.07
C GLY A 221 2.49 -3.29 -5.13
N GLU A 222 2.91 -2.82 -6.31
CA GLU A 222 4.08 -1.94 -6.45
C GLU A 222 3.81 -0.56 -5.86
N VAL A 223 2.61 -0.01 -6.10
CA VAL A 223 2.17 1.27 -5.51
C VAL A 223 2.12 1.18 -3.98
N VAL A 224 1.58 0.08 -3.44
CA VAL A 224 1.53 -0.20 -1.99
C VAL A 224 2.93 -0.30 -1.40
N SER A 225 3.86 -0.95 -2.10
CA SER A 225 5.26 -1.06 -1.65
C SER A 225 5.94 0.32 -1.56
N ALA A 226 5.70 1.18 -2.55
CA ALA A 226 6.15 2.56 -2.52
C ALA A 226 5.53 3.36 -1.36
N ILE A 227 4.21 3.21 -1.12
CA ILE A 227 3.51 3.84 0.01
C ILE A 227 4.14 3.39 1.34
N LYS A 228 4.34 2.08 1.53
CA LYS A 228 4.96 1.51 2.73
C LYS A 228 6.36 2.12 2.96
N ALA A 229 7.14 2.33 1.90
CA ALA A 229 8.48 2.90 1.99
C ALA A 229 8.49 4.38 2.44
N ILE A 230 7.45 5.18 2.16
CA ILE A 230 7.41 6.60 2.57
C ILE A 230 6.57 6.87 3.83
N ARG A 231 5.98 5.84 4.43
CA ARG A 231 5.11 6.01 5.60
C ARG A 231 5.85 6.28 6.90
N ALA A 232 7.00 5.64 7.10
CA ALA A 232 7.78 5.73 8.32
C ALA A 232 9.26 5.44 8.08
N ASN A 233 10.11 5.89 9.02
CA ASN A 233 11.51 5.51 9.12
C ASN A 233 11.81 5.15 10.58
N GLY A 234 11.94 3.85 10.86
CA GLY A 234 11.93 3.33 12.23
C GLY A 234 10.63 3.70 12.95
N ASP A 235 10.75 4.33 14.12
CA ASP A 235 9.60 4.77 14.94
C ASP A 235 9.03 6.13 14.52
N ARG A 236 9.65 6.82 13.56
CA ARG A 236 9.20 8.14 13.09
C ARG A 236 8.22 8.00 11.93
N ALA A 237 7.00 8.50 12.12
CA ALA A 237 6.04 8.66 11.03
C ALA A 237 6.50 9.76 10.06
N LEU A 238 6.42 9.49 8.76
CA LEU A 238 6.75 10.43 7.69
C LEU A 238 5.45 10.91 7.02
N PHE A 239 4.84 10.06 6.19
CA PHE A 239 3.60 10.39 5.45
C PHE A 239 2.55 9.26 5.59
N PRO A 240 1.96 9.06 6.79
CA PRO A 240 0.97 8.01 7.03
C PRO A 240 -0.35 8.21 6.28
N ASN A 241 -0.73 9.46 5.99
CA ASN A 241 -2.03 9.81 5.41
C ASN A 241 -1.92 9.81 3.88
N VAL A 242 -2.59 8.85 3.25
CA VAL A 242 -2.44 8.59 1.81
C VAL A 242 -3.74 8.95 1.10
N ALA A 243 -3.64 9.82 0.10
CA ALA A 243 -4.70 10.09 -0.86
C ALA A 243 -4.33 9.51 -2.22
N PHE A 244 -5.30 8.96 -2.94
CA PHE A 244 -5.13 8.55 -4.33
C PHE A 244 -5.65 9.63 -5.27
N ASP A 245 -4.98 9.82 -6.39
CA ASP A 245 -5.35 10.75 -7.46
C ASP A 245 -5.37 10.05 -8.81
N ALA A 246 -5.98 10.69 -9.81
CA ALA A 246 -6.19 10.09 -11.12
C ALA A 246 -4.87 9.58 -11.74
N PRO A 247 -4.92 8.48 -12.52
CA PRO A 247 -3.77 7.99 -13.26
C PRO A 247 -3.16 9.08 -14.14
N LYS A 248 -1.84 9.05 -14.30
CA LYS A 248 -1.09 10.04 -15.08
C LYS A 248 -0.52 9.47 -16.36
#